data_AF-A0A432PZQ8-F1
#
_entry.id   AF-A0A432PZQ8-F1
#
_cell.length_a   1.000
_cell.length_b   1.000
_cell.length_c   1.000
_cell.angle_alpha   90.00
_cell.angle_beta   90.00
_cell.angle_gamma   90.00
#
_symmetry.space_group_name_H-M   'P 1'
#
loop_
_entity.id
_entity.type
_entity.pdbx_description
1 polymer ?
#
loop_
_entity_poly.entity_id
_entity_poly.type
_entity_poly.pdbx_seq_one_letter_code
_entity_poly.pdbx_strand_id
1 'polypeptide(L)' 'MYYVAQVIKDQCSKYNCKQCTLFCPEPNTLMYTDEGHHAYVNTLRCKGCALCVYVCSDLLKRDSIEMVYAENRDVAGVR' A
#
# COMPACT_ATOMS: atom_id res chain seq x y z
N MET A 1 11.26 0.72 14.49
CA MET A 1 11.99 -0.01 13.43
C MET A 1 11.12 -1.16 12.94
N TYR A 2 10.35 -0.95 11.86
CA TYR A 2 9.71 -2.03 11.11
C TYR A 2 9.41 -1.52 9.69
N TYR A 3 9.30 -2.43 8.72
CA TYR A 3 8.95 -2.07 7.35
C TYR A 3 7.43 -1.85 7.24
N VAL A 4 7.03 -0.84 6.48
CA VAL A 4 5.63 -0.55 6.14
C VAL A 4 5.44 -0.62 4.64
N ALA A 5 4.23 -0.96 4.22
CA ALA A 5 3.88 -0.88 2.80
C ALA A 5 3.74 0.58 2.37
N GLN A 6 4.20 0.91 1.18
CA GLN A 6 4.02 2.19 0.50
C GLN A 6 3.44 1.94 -0.89
N VAL A 7 2.47 2.77 -1.28
CA VAL A 7 1.83 2.70 -2.60
C VAL A 7 2.46 3.74 -3.52
N ILE A 8 2.93 3.31 -4.69
CA ILE A 8 3.39 4.19 -5.76
C ILE A 8 2.15 4.72 -6.49
N LYS A 9 1.66 5.89 -6.08
CA LYS A 9 0.36 6.44 -6.49
C LYS A 9 0.17 6.46 -8.00
N ASP A 10 1.13 7.02 -8.73
CA ASP A 10 1.07 7.19 -10.18
C ASP A 10 0.97 5.86 -10.94
N GLN A 11 1.55 4.79 -10.39
CA GLN A 11 1.44 3.44 -10.98
C GLN A 11 0.11 2.79 -10.59
N CYS A 12 -0.27 2.90 -9.32
CA CYS A 12 -1.50 2.31 -8.80
C CYS A 12 -2.76 2.89 -9.47
N SER A 13 -2.78 4.21 -9.72
CA SER A 13 -3.90 4.93 -10.34
C SER A 13 -4.25 4.44 -11.74
N LYS A 14 -3.31 3.81 -12.47
CA LYS A 14 -3.54 3.30 -13.83
C LYS A 14 -4.51 2.12 -13.88
N TYR A 15 -4.67 1.40 -12.77
CA TYR A 15 -5.37 0.11 -12.78
C TYR A 15 -6.74 0.12 -12.08
N ASN A 16 -7.00 1.04 -11.14
CA ASN A 16 -8.27 1.14 -10.40
C ASN A 16 -8.79 -0.23 -9.88
N CYS A 17 -7.88 -1.11 -9.42
CA CYS A 17 -8.23 -2.52 -9.20
C CYS A 17 -8.82 -2.82 -7.81
N LYS A 18 -8.46 -2.02 -6.81
CA LYS A 18 -8.88 -2.12 -5.39
C LYS A 18 -8.61 -3.47 -4.71
N GLN A 19 -7.98 -4.44 -5.38
CA GLN A 19 -7.88 -5.80 -4.89
C GLN A 19 -7.11 -5.92 -3.57
N CYS A 20 -5.99 -5.22 -3.46
CA CYS A 20 -5.12 -5.32 -2.30
C CYS A 20 -5.84 -4.93 -0.99
N THR A 21 -6.86 -4.07 -1.03
CA THR A 21 -7.63 -3.67 0.18
C THR A 21 -8.43 -4.83 0.77
N LEU A 22 -8.81 -5.82 -0.05
CA LEU A 22 -9.54 -7.01 0.38
C LEU A 22 -8.65 -8.04 1.08
N PHE A 23 -7.33 -8.00 0.81
CA PHE A 23 -6.36 -8.95 1.35
C PHE A 23 -5.57 -8.40 2.52
N CYS A 24 -5.72 -7.13 2.87
CA CYS A 24 -5.03 -6.59 4.03
C CYS A 24 -5.61 -7.24 5.30
N PRO A 25 -4.81 -7.98 6.09
CA PRO A 25 -5.32 -8.67 7.28
C PRO A 25 -5.64 -7.70 8.42
N GLU A 26 -5.07 -6.47 8.35
CA GLU A 26 -5.29 -5.44 9.34
C GLU A 26 -6.38 -4.45 8.85
N PRO A 27 -7.51 -4.33 9.56
CA PRO A 27 -8.58 -3.44 9.15
C PRO A 27 -8.12 -1.98 9.11
N ASN A 28 -8.71 -1.21 8.20
CA ASN A 28 -8.46 0.23 8.03
C ASN A 28 -6.97 0.59 7.84
N THR A 29 -6.19 -0.34 7.30
CA THR A 29 -4.75 -0.15 7.05
C THR A 29 -4.47 0.15 5.60
N LEU A 30 -4.98 -0.66 4.69
CA LEU A 30 -4.86 -0.42 3.26
C LEU A 30 -6.24 -0.05 2.71
N MET A 31 -6.38 1.22 2.34
CA MET A 31 -7.64 1.80 1.90
C MET A 31 -7.49 2.32 0.47
N TYR A 32 -8.61 2.74 -0.13
CA TYR A 32 -8.65 3.24 -1.50
C TYR A 32 -9.28 4.62 -1.52
N THR A 33 -8.74 5.54 -2.33
CA THR A 33 -9.37 6.83 -2.61
C THR A 33 -9.95 6.83 -4.02
N ASP A 34 -11.23 7.18 -4.13
CA ASP A 34 -11.90 7.31 -5.42
C ASP A 34 -11.49 8.59 -6.17
N GLU A 35 -10.98 9.61 -5.47
CA GLU A 35 -10.51 10.87 -6.08
C GLU A 35 -9.17 10.68 -6.82
N GLY A 36 -8.23 9.96 -6.19
CA GLY A 36 -6.89 9.71 -6.74
C GLY A 36 -6.77 8.39 -7.52
N HIS A 37 -7.81 7.57 -7.50
CA HIS A 37 -7.84 6.21 -8.05
C HIS A 37 -6.70 5.27 -7.60
N HIS A 38 -6.08 5.52 -6.44
CA HIS A 38 -5.03 4.68 -5.91
C HIS A 38 -5.34 4.19 -4.48
N ALA A 39 -4.68 3.10 -4.10
CA ALA A 39 -4.65 2.66 -2.71
C ALA A 39 -3.73 3.56 -1.86
N TYR A 40 -3.93 3.59 -0.56
CA TYR A 40 -3.03 4.24 0.39
C TYR A 40 -2.94 3.44 1.68
N VAL A 41 -1.79 3.54 2.34
CA VAL A 41 -1.48 2.79 3.57
C VAL A 41 -1.50 3.74 4.76
N ASN A 42 -2.29 3.39 5.78
CA ASN A 42 -2.13 3.94 7.12
C ASN A 42 -0.93 3.26 7.80
N THR A 43 0.21 3.92 7.76
CA THR A 43 1.50 3.39 8.23
C THR A 43 1.55 3.16 9.74
N LEU A 44 0.71 3.84 10.52
CA LEU A 44 0.56 3.61 11.96
C LEU A 44 -0.10 2.26 12.28
N ARG A 45 -0.88 1.71 11.34
CA ARG A 45 -1.54 0.40 11.49
C ARG A 45 -0.82 -0.73 10.78
N CYS A 46 -0.03 -0.41 9.74
CA CYS A 46 0.68 -1.40 8.95
C CYS A 46 1.58 -2.29 9.83
N LYS A 47 1.42 -3.61 9.70
CA LYS A 47 2.20 -4.62 10.44
C LYS A 47 3.37 -5.22 9.67
N GLY A 48 3.64 -4.72 8.46
CA GLY A 48 4.79 -5.16 7.67
C GLY A 48 4.70 -6.57 7.08
N CYS A 49 3.50 -7.15 6.95
CA CYS A 49 3.32 -8.54 6.48
C CYS A 49 3.56 -8.78 4.97
N ALA A 50 3.72 -7.72 4.18
CA ALA A 50 3.94 -7.74 2.73
C ALA A 50 2.85 -8.44 1.87
N LEU A 51 1.71 -8.84 2.43
CA LEU A 51 0.64 -9.51 1.66
C LEU A 51 0.06 -8.63 0.53
N CYS A 52 -0.05 -7.32 0.78
CA CYS A 52 -0.49 -6.37 -0.24
C CYS A 52 0.52 -6.23 -1.40
N VAL A 53 1.81 -6.39 -1.13
CA VAL A 53 2.86 -6.43 -2.16
C VAL A 53 2.65 -7.67 -3.02
N TYR A 54 2.61 -8.86 -2.41
CA TYR A 54 2.35 -10.12 -3.12
C TYR A 54 1.09 -10.06 -4.01
N VAL A 55 0.00 -9.49 -3.51
CA VAL A 55 -1.23 -9.32 -4.32
C VAL A 55 -0.97 -8.40 -5.51
N CYS A 56 -0.22 -7.31 -5.33
CA CYS A 56 0.04 -6.33 -6.38
C CYS A 56 1.04 -6.84 -7.43
N SER A 57 2.14 -7.47 -7.00
CA SER A 57 3.21 -8.00 -7.85
C SER A 57 2.86 -9.37 -8.42
N ASP A 58 2.61 -10.35 -7.56
CA ASP A 58 2.58 -11.76 -7.97
C ASP A 58 1.23 -12.18 -8.52
N LEU A 59 0.14 -11.78 -7.86
CA LEU A 59 -1.21 -12.14 -8.29
C LEU A 59 -1.70 -11.27 -9.45
N LEU A 60 -1.32 -10.00 -9.48
CA LEU A 60 -1.90 -9.01 -10.39
C LEU A 60 -0.93 -8.39 -11.39
N LYS A 61 0.39 -8.59 -11.22
CA LYS A 61 1.44 -8.11 -12.15
C LYS A 61 1.43 -6.59 -12.39
N ARG A 62 1.33 -5.81 -11.30
CA ARG A 62 1.24 -4.33 -11.31
C ARG A 62 2.39 -3.61 -10.60
N ASP A 63 3.05 -4.28 -9.65
CA ASP A 63 4.24 -3.79 -8.94
C ASP A 63 4.12 -2.35 -8.41
N SER A 64 2.93 -1.99 -7.91
CA SER A 64 2.61 -0.62 -7.48
C SER A 64 2.66 -0.44 -5.95
N ILE A 65 3.14 -1.43 -5.21
CA ILE A 65 3.29 -1.40 -3.75
C ILE A 65 4.64 -1.99 -3.39
N GLU A 66 5.37 -1.32 -2.52
CA GLU A 66 6.68 -1.74 -2.02
C GLU A 66 6.75 -1.69 -0.49
N MET A 67 7.71 -2.42 0.09
CA MET A 67 8.00 -2.35 1.53
C MET A 67 9.13 -1.36 1.77
N VAL A 68 8.87 -0.33 2.57
CA VAL A 68 9.85 0.70 2.92
C VAL A 68 10.15 0.71 4.40
N TYR A 69 11.38 1.06 4.76
CA TYR A 69 11.81 1.12 6.14
C TYR A 69 11.22 2.37 6.82
N ALA A 70 10.45 2.20 7.91
CA ALA A 70 9.89 3.32 8.64
C ALA A 70 10.87 3.84 9.70
N GLU A 71 11.57 4.94 9.39
CA GLU A 71 12.28 5.76 10.37
C GLU A 71 11.28 6.73 10.98
N ASN A 72 10.94 6.54 12.27
CA ASN A 72 10.17 7.43 13.14
C ASN A 72 9.19 8.43 12.46
N ARG A 73 7.90 8.05 12.45
CA ARG A 73 6.69 8.90 12.37
C ARG A 73 6.45 9.81 11.15
N ASP A 74 7.35 9.89 10.16
CA ASP A 74 7.12 10.72 8.96
C ASP A 74 6.96 9.91 7.68
N VAL A 75 5.85 9.19 7.57
CA VAL A 75 5.35 8.70 6.26
C VAL A 75 4.02 9.37 5.93
N ALA A 76 3.98 10.69 6.15
CA ALA A 76 2.95 11.59 5.66
C ALA A 76 3.52 12.39 4.49
N GLY A 77 3.70 11.73 3.35
CA GLY A 77 3.98 12.39 2.08
C GLY A 77 5.45 12.65 1.78
N VAL A 78 5.72 12.74 0.48
CA VAL A 78 7.02 13.04 -0.15
C VAL A 78 7.94 11.82 -0.32
N ARG A 79 7.61 11.02 -1.34
CA ARG A 79 8.42 10.94 -2.56
C ARG A 79 7.55 10.49 -3.73
#